data_AF-A0A7S2H748-F1
#
_entry.id   AF-A0A7S2H748-F1
#
_cell.length_a   1.000
_cell.length_b   1.000
_cell.length_c   1.000
_cell.angle_alpha   90.00
_cell.angle_beta   90.00
_cell.angle_gamma   90.00
#
_symmetry.space_group_name_H-M   'P 1'
#
loop_
_entity.id
_entity.type
_entity.pdbx_description
1 polymer ?
#
loop_
_entity_poly.entity_id
_entity_poly.type
_entity_poly.pdbx_seq_one_letter_code
_entity_poly.pdbx_strand_id
1 'polypeptide(L)'
;MLKELVLSHNTHSCWAEVATKLEGRAGSQCRERWLKSIDPNLKKGKWDAREERLLYLAARACHRVSPEGLPLVLNWTEVARHVPHRNDVKCREKWLNVLN
;
A
#
# COMPACT_ATOMS: atom_id res chain seq x y z
N MET A 1 17.65 8.00 8.62
CA MET A 1 17.41 9.13 7.67
C MET A 1 15.93 9.39 7.36
N LEU A 2 15.28 8.80 6.33
CA LEU A 2 13.87 9.16 5.99
C LEU A 2 12.85 8.85 7.11
N LYS A 3 12.98 7.69 7.77
CA LYS A 3 12.07 7.32 8.87
C LYS A 3 12.21 8.26 10.08
N GLU A 4 13.44 8.60 10.44
CA GLU A 4 13.75 9.53 11.54
C GLU A 4 13.22 10.93 11.24
N LEU A 5 13.45 11.46 10.03
CA LEU A 5 12.97 12.79 9.63
C LEU A 5 11.44 12.92 9.69
N VAL A 6 10.70 11.91 9.22
CA VAL A 6 9.24 11.95 9.26
C VAL A 6 8.71 11.85 10.69
N LEU A 7 9.36 11.06 11.55
CA LEU A 7 8.97 10.90 12.96
C LEU A 7 9.37 12.09 13.83
N SER A 8 10.51 12.74 13.56
CA SER A 8 10.99 13.88 14.34
C SER A 8 10.26 15.19 14.01
N HIS A 9 9.75 15.33 12.79
CA HIS A 9 9.07 16.56 12.35
C HIS A 9 7.53 16.43 12.31
N ASN A 10 6.94 15.27 12.62
CA ASN A 10 5.49 15.00 12.47
C ASN A 10 4.96 15.38 11.06
N THR A 11 5.82 15.36 10.05
CA THR A 11 5.58 15.86 8.69
C THR A 11 4.93 14.81 7.79
N HIS A 12 3.93 14.08 8.33
CA HIS A 12 3.13 13.12 7.55
C HIS A 12 2.36 13.80 6.39
N SER A 13 2.22 15.13 6.46
CA SER A 13 1.46 15.99 5.55
C SER A 13 2.33 16.87 4.62
N CYS A 14 3.65 17.00 4.84
CA CYS A 14 4.52 17.88 4.03
C CYS A 14 5.75 17.14 3.45
N TRP A 15 5.52 16.29 2.46
CA TRP A 15 6.59 15.50 1.81
C TRP A 15 7.61 16.35 1.05
N ALA A 16 7.24 17.56 0.62
CA ALA A 16 8.15 18.50 -0.02
C ALA A 16 9.24 18.98 0.95
N GLU A 17 8.90 19.25 2.21
CA GLU A 17 9.84 19.64 3.25
C GLU A 17 10.74 18.47 3.65
N VAL A 18 10.20 17.26 3.74
CA VAL A 18 11.00 16.05 3.98
C VAL A 18 12.03 15.84 2.87
N ALA A 19 11.67 16.15 1.63
CA ALA A 19 12.56 16.06 0.48
C ALA A 19 13.69 17.11 0.49
N THR A 20 13.48 18.32 1.00
CA THR A 20 14.57 19.33 1.09
C THR A 20 15.69 18.90 2.03
N LYS A 21 15.39 18.01 2.99
CA LYS A 21 16.36 17.40 3.91
C LYS A 21 17.04 16.14 3.35
N LEU A 22 16.64 15.69 2.16
CA LEU A 22 17.16 14.51 1.50
C LEU A 22 17.69 14.90 0.12
N GLU A 23 18.98 15.20 0.03
CA GLU A 23 19.63 15.59 -1.22
C GLU A 23 19.27 14.64 -2.38
N GLY A 24 18.81 15.23 -3.50
CA GLY A 24 18.48 14.50 -4.73
C GLY A 24 17.18 13.68 -4.71
N ARG A 25 16.27 13.86 -3.73
CA ARG A 25 14.98 13.15 -3.70
C ARG A 25 13.79 14.08 -3.87
N ALA A 26 12.79 13.65 -4.64
CA ALA A 26 11.51 14.32 -4.74
C ALA A 26 10.57 13.91 -3.59
N GLY A 27 9.67 14.82 -3.19
CA GLY A 27 8.68 14.55 -2.14
C GLY A 27 7.78 13.34 -2.46
N SER A 28 7.44 13.14 -3.73
CA SER A 28 6.68 11.97 -4.20
C SER A 28 7.40 10.65 -3.92
N GLN A 29 8.71 10.58 -4.15
CA GLN A 29 9.54 9.41 -3.87
C GLN A 29 9.63 9.12 -2.36
N CYS A 30 9.68 10.18 -1.54
CA CYS A 30 9.68 10.05 -0.08
C CYS A 30 8.36 9.49 0.43
N ARG A 31 7.23 10.02 -0.07
CA ARG A 31 5.87 9.55 0.24
C ARG A 31 5.68 8.09 -0.16
N GLU A 32 6.06 7.75 -1.38
CA GLU A 32 5.93 6.39 -1.90
C GLU A 32 6.71 5.41 -1.03
N ARG A 33 7.98 5.72 -0.73
CA ARG A 33 8.80 4.88 0.14
C ARG A 33 8.19 4.71 1.54
N TRP A 34 7.62 5.78 2.10
CA TRP A 34 6.91 5.73 3.38
C TRP A 34 5.74 4.75 3.35
N LEU A 35 4.76 5.01 2.48
CA LEU A 35 3.53 4.24 2.35
C LEU A 35 3.75 2.80 1.92
N LYS A 36 4.85 2.51 1.20
CA LYS A 36 5.14 1.17 0.70
C LYS A 36 5.96 0.31 1.65
N SER A 37 6.89 0.91 2.41
CA SER A 37 7.95 0.10 3.05
C SER A 37 8.33 0.48 4.48
N ILE A 38 8.20 1.74 4.90
CA ILE A 38 8.79 2.21 6.17
C ILE A 38 7.79 2.83 7.17
N ASP A 39 6.53 3.00 6.78
CA ASP A 39 5.45 3.38 7.70
C ASP A 39 5.35 2.35 8.85
N PRO A 40 5.47 2.77 10.13
CA PRO A 40 5.36 1.87 11.28
C PRO A 40 3.98 1.20 11.40
N ASN A 41 2.94 1.77 10.79
CA ASN A 41 1.61 1.15 10.74
C ASN A 41 1.53 0.00 9.75
N LEU A 42 2.55 -0.25 8.91
CA LEU A 42 2.55 -1.40 8.02
C LEU A 42 2.97 -2.67 8.77
N LYS A 43 2.10 -3.68 8.71
CA LYS A 43 2.41 -4.99 9.28
C LYS A 43 3.43 -5.71 8.41
N LYS A 44 4.49 -6.22 9.06
CA LYS A 44 5.52 -7.06 8.45
C LYS A 44 5.27 -8.53 8.79
N GLY A 45 5.67 -9.43 7.89
CA GLY A 45 5.58 -10.86 8.12
C GLY A 45 4.23 -11.48 7.76
N LYS A 46 3.92 -12.60 8.43
CA LYS A 46 2.83 -13.53 8.10
C LYS A 46 1.47 -12.82 8.05
N TRP A 47 0.63 -13.27 7.13
CA TRP A 47 -0.78 -12.90 7.07
C TRP A 47 -1.55 -13.73 8.08
N ASP A 48 -2.46 -13.10 8.81
CA ASP A 48 -3.44 -13.83 9.62
C ASP A 48 -4.73 -14.10 8.83
N ALA A 49 -5.54 -15.02 9.35
CA ALA A 49 -6.77 -15.46 8.68
C ALA A 49 -7.79 -14.33 8.48
N ARG A 50 -7.77 -13.29 9.33
CA ARG A 50 -8.65 -12.14 9.18
C ARG A 50 -8.19 -11.27 8.02
N GLU A 51 -6.89 -11.00 7.92
CA GLU A 51 -6.30 -10.27 6.80
C GLU A 51 -6.57 -10.98 5.47
N GLU A 52 -6.41 -12.30 5.42
CA GLU A 52 -6.69 -13.10 4.22
C GLU A 52 -8.17 -13.06 3.83
N ARG A 53 -9.07 -13.18 4.80
CA ARG A 53 -10.52 -13.06 4.56
C ARG A 53 -10.87 -11.67 4.02
N LEU A 54 -10.33 -10.61 4.61
CA LEU A 54 -10.58 -9.23 4.15
C LEU A 54 -10.06 -9.02 2.73
N LEU A 55 -8.84 -9.49 2.43
CA LEU A 55 -8.25 -9.44 1.09
C LEU A 55 -9.16 -10.12 0.07
N TYR A 56 -9.65 -11.33 0.39
CA TYR A 56 -10.51 -12.08 -0.51
C TYR A 56 -11.85 -11.38 -0.77
N LEU A 57 -12.53 -10.92 0.29
CA LEU A 57 -13.80 -10.22 0.18
C LEU A 57 -13.67 -8.91 -0.60
N ALA A 58 -12.62 -8.13 -0.31
CA ALA A 58 -12.35 -6.88 -1.01
C ALA A 58 -12.00 -7.11 -2.48
N ALA A 59 -11.13 -8.09 -2.80
CA ALA A 59 -10.79 -8.42 -4.17
C ALA A 59 -12.03 -8.82 -4.99
N ARG A 60 -12.95 -9.58 -4.40
CA ARG A 60 -14.22 -9.93 -5.05
C ARG A 60 -15.15 -8.75 -5.23
N ALA A 61 -15.29 -7.89 -4.21
CA ALA A 61 -16.14 -6.69 -4.29
C ALA A 61 -15.62 -5.67 -5.32
N CYS A 62 -14.30 -5.56 -5.45
CA CYS A 62 -13.64 -4.66 -6.40
C CYS A 62 -13.47 -5.28 -7.79
N HIS A 63 -13.79 -6.56 -7.97
CA HIS A 63 -13.73 -7.22 -9.28
C HIS A 63 -14.78 -6.59 -10.20
N ARG A 64 -14.32 -6.11 -11.35
CA ARG A 64 -15.19 -5.50 -12.36
C ARG A 64 -14.97 -6.18 -13.71
N VAL A 65 -16.00 -6.14 -14.52
CA VAL A 65 -15.97 -6.62 -15.91
C VAL A 65 -16.24 -5.45 -16.84
N SER A 66 -15.71 -5.52 -18.06
CA SER A 66 -16.05 -4.59 -19.14
C SER A 66 -17.49 -4.83 -19.62
N PRO A 67 -18.07 -3.92 -20.43
CA PRO A 67 -19.37 -4.14 -21.07
C PRO A 67 -19.44 -5.45 -21.87
N GLU A 68 -18.31 -5.91 -22.40
CA GLU A 68 -18.15 -7.16 -23.15
C GLU A 68 -17.95 -8.39 -22.24
N GLY A 69 -18.00 -8.22 -20.92
CA GLY A 69 -17.85 -9.30 -19.94
C GLY A 69 -16.40 -9.71 -19.66
N LEU A 70 -15.40 -8.97 -20.15
CA LEU A 70 -13.99 -9.27 -19.91
C LEU A 70 -13.55 -8.77 -18.52
N PRO A 71 -12.77 -9.55 -17.74
CA PRO A 71 -12.31 -9.13 -16.44
C PRO A 71 -11.36 -7.92 -16.55
N LEU A 72 -11.65 -6.88 -15.79
CA LEU A 72 -10.79 -5.69 -15.70
C LEU A 72 -9.68 -5.92 -14.67
N VAL A 73 -8.55 -5.22 -14.88
CA VAL A 73 -7.45 -5.22 -13.92
C VAL A 73 -7.94 -4.72 -12.55
N LEU A 74 -7.71 -5.53 -11.53
CA LEU A 74 -8.12 -5.22 -10.16
C LEU A 74 -7.36 -3.98 -9.64
N ASN A 75 -8.10 -3.02 -9.09
CA ASN A 75 -7.50 -1.83 -8.49
C ASN A 75 -7.02 -2.15 -7.06
N TRP A 76 -5.74 -2.51 -6.93
CA TRP A 76 -5.14 -2.87 -5.64
C TRP A 76 -5.14 -1.73 -4.61
N THR A 77 -5.11 -0.48 -5.06
CA THR A 77 -5.25 0.69 -4.18
C THR A 77 -6.62 0.70 -3.52
N GLU A 78 -7.68 0.32 -4.24
CA GLU A 78 -9.02 0.19 -3.69
C GLU A 78 -9.12 -1.00 -2.74
N VAL A 79 -8.63 -2.16 -3.14
CA VAL A 79 -8.61 -3.37 -2.30
C VAL A 79 -7.91 -3.12 -0.97
N ALA A 80 -6.74 -2.47 -0.99
CA ALA A 80 -5.95 -2.18 0.21
C ALA A 80 -6.66 -1.26 1.21
N ARG A 81 -7.65 -0.46 0.79
CA ARG A 81 -8.46 0.35 1.73
C ARG A 81 -9.24 -0.51 2.72
N HIS A 82 -9.49 -1.78 2.38
CA HIS A 82 -10.24 -2.73 3.19
C HIS A 82 -9.34 -3.70 3.98
N VAL A 83 -8.02 -3.65 3.79
CA VAL A 83 -7.05 -4.53 4.47
C VAL A 83 -6.15 -3.69 5.36
N PRO A 84 -6.50 -3.48 6.64
CA PRO A 84 -5.75 -2.59 7.52
C PRO A 84 -4.29 -3.06 7.62
N HIS A 85 -3.37 -2.09 7.66
CA HIS A 85 -1.92 -2.32 7.79
C HIS A 85 -1.24 -3.08 6.63
N ARG A 86 -1.96 -3.37 5.54
CA ARG A 86 -1.41 -3.93 4.29
C ARG A 86 -1.69 -2.95 3.15
N ASN A 87 -0.64 -2.55 2.44
CA ASN A 87 -0.78 -1.70 1.27
C ASN A 87 -1.13 -2.51 0.01
N ASP A 88 -1.38 -1.78 -1.08
CA ASP A 88 -1.71 -2.28 -2.41
C ASP A 88 -0.69 -3.30 -2.92
N VAL A 89 0.61 -3.03 -2.75
CA VAL A 89 1.70 -3.92 -3.15
C VAL A 89 1.61 -5.25 -2.41
N LYS A 90 1.48 -5.22 -1.08
CA LYS A 90 1.35 -6.44 -0.26
C LYS A 90 0.10 -7.23 -0.60
N CYS A 91 -1.03 -6.56 -0.83
CA CYS A 91 -2.29 -7.21 -1.21
C CYS A 91 -2.15 -7.93 -2.55
N ARG A 92 -1.57 -7.27 -3.55
CA ARG A 92 -1.29 -7.85 -4.88
C ARG A 92 -0.38 -9.06 -4.78
N GLU A 93 0.75 -8.93 -4.08
CA GLU A 93 1.72 -10.02 -3.90
C GLU A 93 1.09 -11.23 -3.23
N LYS A 94 0.34 -11.01 -2.13
CA LYS A 94 -0.35 -12.08 -1.42
C LYS A 94 -1.36 -12.79 -2.32
N TRP A 95 -2.14 -12.04 -3.10
CA TRP A 95 -3.12 -12.62 -4.02
C TRP A 95 -2.48 -13.45 -5.13
N LEU A 96 -1.42 -12.93 -5.78
CA LEU A 96 -0.71 -13.65 -6.83
C LEU A 96 -0.04 -14.92 -6.31
N ASN A 97 0.50 -14.88 -5.09
CA ASN A 97 1.11 -16.06 -4.45
C ASN A 97 0.10 -17.10 -3.96
N VAL A 98 -1.20 -16.76 -3.88
CA VAL A 98 -2.28 -17.71 -3.56
C VAL A 98 -2.83 -18.37 -4.84
N LEU A 99 -2.63 -17.75 -6.00
CA LEU A 99 -3.07 -18.25 -7.30
C LEU A 99 -2.02 -19.09 -8.05
N ASN A 100 -0.81 -19.23 -7.49
CA ASN A 100 0.24 -20.15 -7.93
C ASN A 100 0.29 -21.37 -7.00
#